data_AF-H1W0Y2-F1
#
_entry.id   AF-H1W0Y2-F1
#
_cell.length_a   1.000
_cell.length_b   1.000
_cell.length_c   1.000
_cell.angle_alpha   90.00
_cell.angle_beta   90.00
_cell.angle_gamma   90.00
#
_symmetry.space_group_name_H-M   'P 1'
#
loop_
_entity.id
_entity.type
_entity.pdbx_description
1 polymer ?
#
loop_
_entity_poly.entity_id
_entity_poly.type
_entity_poly.pdbx_seq_one_letter_code
_entity_poly.pdbx_strand_id
1 'polypeptide(L)'
;MLDYSKVNTFLRASKSQRRNNGPGRGLRPEQSASIESGMMTLVSDVHLDLLVEEVIESVFIGYSFHHMVASSLARHGSSGPPTPAQEKLDAIATSDGLGHRRSSSESPPASLKDVKILVDIDPESSWVFHTNPGAIRRIVMNLFGNALKYTSKGFIKVQLRQDEVVHKSSRSASMVVLTVTDSGKGISEEFLHTKLFTPFSQEDALAPGTGLGLSLVRQIVTGLGGTISVRSQVGHGTSITVSMPLVLSRKASSRGRKFSADLQTLAGTQLSVQGFSRGFDESEELRAGGLDLPVESLPFKWMDVKINQDSQDSAVADLVVCSEEAFKGLGLSETGGVEKPLVVVCGNAEAAQKLATSYRRSLRHEAVMEFIAQP
;
A
#
# COMPACT_ATOMS: atom_id res chain seq x y z
N MET A 1 -41.29 -2.95 -14.08
CA MET A 1 -41.44 -4.25 -14.74
C MET A 1 -40.60 -4.21 -16.02
N LEU A 2 -39.32 -4.57 -15.91
CA LEU A 2 -38.40 -4.85 -17.02
C LEU A 2 -37.27 -5.74 -16.45
N ASP A 3 -37.04 -6.86 -17.12
CA ASP A 3 -36.25 -8.03 -16.74
C ASP A 3 -34.74 -7.76 -16.58
N TYR A 4 -34.17 -8.24 -15.47
CA TYR A 4 -32.74 -8.52 -15.34
C TYR A 4 -32.52 -10.02 -15.09
N SER A 5 -32.47 -10.79 -16.18
CA SER A 5 -32.23 -12.24 -16.16
C SER A 5 -31.15 -12.65 -17.16
N LYS A 6 -29.95 -12.03 -17.15
CA LYS A 6 -28.82 -12.44 -18.01
C LYS A 6 -27.39 -12.28 -17.44
N VAL A 7 -27.16 -12.50 -16.15
CA VAL A 7 -25.77 -12.56 -15.58
C VAL A 7 -25.53 -13.86 -14.81
N ASN A 8 -25.92 -15.01 -15.36
CA ASN A 8 -25.68 -16.32 -14.73
C ASN A 8 -25.09 -17.40 -15.66
N THR A 9 -24.46 -17.00 -16.76
CA THR A 9 -24.01 -17.95 -17.79
C THR A 9 -22.61 -18.54 -17.55
N PHE A 10 -21.92 -18.25 -16.44
CA PHE A 10 -20.60 -18.83 -16.15
C PHE A 10 -20.59 -20.08 -15.25
N LEU A 11 -21.75 -20.63 -14.86
CA LEU A 11 -21.82 -21.75 -13.89
C LEU A 11 -22.30 -23.11 -14.46
N ARG A 12 -22.26 -23.33 -15.78
CA ARG A 12 -22.60 -24.65 -16.36
C ARG A 12 -21.53 -25.21 -17.28
N ALA A 13 -20.37 -25.53 -16.71
CA ALA A 13 -19.43 -26.47 -17.31
C ALA A 13 -18.61 -27.21 -16.25
N SER A 14 -19.26 -27.97 -15.37
CA SER A 14 -18.70 -29.20 -14.78
C SER A 14 -19.69 -29.82 -13.80
N LYS A 15 -20.50 -30.76 -14.28
CA LYS A 15 -21.04 -31.87 -13.48
C LYS A 15 -21.73 -32.83 -14.42
N SER A 16 -20.94 -33.74 -14.99
CA SER A 16 -21.44 -35.00 -15.50
C SER A 16 -20.77 -36.11 -14.69
N GLN A 17 -21.59 -37.09 -14.30
CA GLN A 17 -21.27 -38.38 -13.68
C GLN A 17 -21.01 -38.42 -12.17
N ARG A 18 -22.08 -38.71 -11.41
CA ARG A 18 -22.29 -40.07 -10.83
C ARG A 18 -23.73 -40.23 -10.31
N ARG A 19 -24.35 -41.36 -10.70
CA ARG A 19 -25.72 -41.82 -10.37
C ARG A 19 -25.77 -42.60 -9.05
N ASN A 20 -26.95 -42.55 -8.41
CA ASN A 20 -27.61 -43.50 -7.48
C ASN A 20 -27.01 -43.66 -6.06
N ASN A 21 -27.77 -43.83 -4.96
CA ASN A 21 -29.16 -44.26 -4.71
C ASN A 21 -29.61 -43.91 -3.26
N GLY A 22 -30.89 -43.62 -3.02
CA GLY A 22 -31.57 -43.82 -1.71
C GLY A 22 -32.27 -42.60 -1.06
N PRO A 23 -33.53 -42.71 -0.58
CA PRO A 23 -34.30 -41.59 -0.03
C PRO A 23 -34.15 -41.47 1.49
N GLY A 24 -33.56 -40.36 1.96
CA GLY A 24 -33.42 -40.04 3.38
C GLY A 24 -33.90 -38.62 3.65
N ARG A 25 -35.11 -38.50 4.18
CA ARG A 25 -35.80 -37.27 4.57
C ARG A 25 -35.10 -36.65 5.78
N GLY A 26 -34.62 -35.42 5.66
CA GLY A 26 -34.05 -34.67 6.78
C GLY A 26 -33.64 -33.26 6.37
N LEU A 27 -34.48 -32.27 6.71
CA LEU A 27 -34.15 -30.86 6.63
C LEU A 27 -32.99 -30.56 7.59
N ARG A 28 -31.77 -30.47 7.07
CA ARG A 28 -30.71 -29.73 7.75
C ARG A 28 -30.91 -28.25 7.41
N PRO A 29 -30.82 -27.32 8.38
CA PRO A 29 -30.72 -25.91 8.04
C PRO A 29 -29.38 -25.75 7.33
N GLU A 30 -29.41 -25.45 6.03
CA GLU A 30 -28.22 -24.95 5.35
C GLU A 30 -27.82 -23.66 6.07
N GLN A 31 -26.67 -23.71 6.74
CA GLN A 31 -25.96 -22.49 7.09
C GLN A 31 -25.76 -21.75 5.77
N SER A 32 -26.33 -20.56 5.66
CA SER A 32 -26.15 -19.66 4.55
C SER A 32 -24.65 -19.34 4.43
N ALA A 33 -23.93 -20.14 3.66
CA ALA A 33 -22.56 -19.89 3.30
C ALA A 33 -22.55 -18.57 2.52
N SER A 34 -22.03 -17.51 3.14
CA SER A 34 -21.80 -16.26 2.43
C SER A 34 -20.87 -16.53 1.24
N ILE A 35 -21.04 -15.78 0.16
CA ILE A 35 -20.17 -15.82 -1.03
C ILE A 35 -18.68 -15.75 -0.63
N GLU A 36 -18.39 -15.06 0.47
CA GLU A 36 -17.08 -14.91 1.10
C GLU A 36 -16.49 -16.21 1.65
N SER A 37 -17.32 -17.11 2.20
CA SER A 37 -16.89 -18.46 2.61
C SER A 37 -16.47 -19.31 1.40
N GLY A 38 -17.11 -19.09 0.24
CA GLY A 38 -16.71 -19.68 -1.04
C GLY A 38 -15.36 -19.17 -1.54
N MET A 39 -15.05 -17.88 -1.38
CA MET A 39 -13.76 -17.29 -1.77
C MET A 39 -12.59 -17.74 -0.88
N MET A 40 -12.86 -18.11 0.39
CA MET A 40 -11.85 -18.65 1.31
C MET A 40 -11.26 -19.99 0.87
N THR A 41 -11.86 -20.68 -0.11
CA THR A 41 -11.44 -22.05 -0.51
C THR A 41 -10.35 -22.10 -1.58
N LEU A 42 -9.98 -20.98 -2.20
CA LEU A 42 -8.97 -20.93 -3.26
C LEU A 42 -7.60 -20.57 -2.66
N VAL A 43 -6.75 -21.58 -2.49
CA VAL A 43 -5.37 -21.44 -2.02
C VAL A 43 -4.42 -21.72 -3.18
N SER A 44 -3.37 -20.91 -3.33
CA SER A 44 -2.37 -21.04 -4.39
C SER A 44 -0.98 -20.67 -3.87
N ASP A 45 0.06 -20.92 -4.67
CA ASP A 45 1.36 -20.30 -4.43
C ASP A 45 1.25 -18.79 -4.75
N VAL A 46 1.60 -17.94 -3.80
CA VAL A 46 1.47 -16.49 -3.89
C VAL A 46 2.82 -15.86 -3.56
N HIS A 47 3.27 -14.97 -4.44
CA HIS A 47 4.36 -14.03 -4.14
C HIS A 47 3.78 -12.89 -3.30
N LEU A 48 3.96 -12.98 -1.97
CA LEU A 48 3.37 -12.00 -1.04
C LEU A 48 3.97 -10.61 -1.18
N ASP A 49 5.27 -10.52 -1.42
CA ASP A 49 5.98 -9.28 -1.73
C ASP A 49 5.30 -8.53 -2.88
N LEU A 50 5.17 -9.21 -4.01
CA LEU A 50 4.54 -8.68 -5.22
C LEU A 50 3.06 -8.33 -5.02
N LEU A 51 2.32 -9.21 -4.34
CA LEU A 51 0.90 -8.98 -4.11
C LEU A 51 0.69 -7.76 -3.22
N VAL A 52 1.52 -7.56 -2.19
CA VAL A 52 1.45 -6.39 -1.31
C VAL A 52 1.79 -5.12 -2.10
N GLU A 53 2.88 -5.11 -2.86
CA GLU A 53 3.27 -3.99 -3.73
C GLU A 53 2.15 -3.60 -4.70
N GLU A 54 1.63 -4.57 -5.48
CA GLU A 54 0.59 -4.34 -6.50
C GLU A 54 -0.69 -3.75 -5.87
N VAL A 55 -1.06 -4.21 -4.67
CA VAL A 55 -2.25 -3.72 -3.99
C VAL A 55 -2.05 -2.31 -3.45
N ILE A 56 -0.87 -2.01 -2.91
CA ILE A 56 -0.53 -0.65 -2.45
C ILE A 56 -0.58 0.32 -3.63
N GLU A 57 0.10 0.02 -4.73
CA GLU A 57 0.09 0.83 -5.95
C GLU A 57 -1.34 1.05 -6.47
N SER A 58 -2.13 -0.03 -6.58
CA SER A 58 -3.51 0.06 -7.08
C SER A 58 -4.39 0.94 -6.20
N VAL A 59 -4.30 0.79 -4.88
CA VAL A 59 -5.07 1.59 -3.92
C VAL A 59 -4.61 3.04 -3.94
N PHE A 60 -3.31 3.30 -4.01
CA PHE A 60 -2.78 4.65 -4.06
C PHE A 60 -3.13 5.36 -5.36
N ILE A 61 -3.06 4.68 -6.51
CA ILE A 61 -3.52 5.23 -7.80
C ILE A 61 -4.99 5.63 -7.71
N GLY A 62 -5.84 4.74 -7.18
CA GLY A 62 -7.26 5.03 -6.98
C GLY A 62 -7.47 6.25 -6.08
N TYR A 63 -6.80 6.29 -4.93
CA TYR A 63 -6.84 7.40 -3.99
C TYR A 63 -6.37 8.72 -4.61
N SER A 64 -5.26 8.68 -5.36
CA SER A 64 -4.68 9.83 -6.06
C SER A 64 -5.62 10.39 -7.13
N PHE A 65 -6.23 9.50 -7.91
CA PHE A 65 -7.19 9.88 -8.94
C PHE A 65 -8.43 10.56 -8.32
N HIS A 66 -8.99 10.01 -7.25
CA HIS A 66 -10.11 10.61 -6.53
C HIS A 66 -9.80 12.02 -6.03
N HIS A 67 -8.61 12.23 -5.45
CA HIS A 67 -8.15 13.53 -4.98
C HIS A 67 -7.91 14.54 -6.10
N MET A 68 -7.37 14.09 -7.23
CA MET A 68 -7.19 14.92 -8.42
C MET A 68 -8.53 15.43 -8.97
N VAL A 69 -9.51 14.53 -9.10
CA VAL A 69 -10.86 14.88 -9.57
C VAL A 69 -11.54 15.83 -8.58
N ALA A 70 -11.49 15.53 -7.28
CA ALA A 70 -12.06 16.38 -6.23
C ALA A 70 -11.41 17.78 -6.23
N SER A 71 -10.09 17.86 -6.40
CA SER A 71 -9.36 19.13 -6.47
C SER A 71 -9.68 19.92 -7.74
N SER A 72 -9.88 19.27 -8.88
CA SER A 72 -10.28 19.91 -10.13
C SER A 72 -11.69 20.49 -10.05
N LEU A 73 -12.61 19.74 -9.44
CA LEU A 73 -13.98 20.16 -9.15
C LEU A 73 -14.03 21.34 -8.17
N ALA A 74 -13.18 21.36 -7.15
CA ALA A 74 -13.11 22.47 -6.20
C ALA A 74 -12.56 23.76 -6.84
N ARG A 75 -11.62 23.65 -7.80
CA ARG A 75 -11.06 24.79 -8.53
C ARG A 75 -12.01 25.33 -9.61
N HIS A 76 -12.76 24.46 -10.26
CA HIS A 76 -13.81 24.83 -11.21
C HIS A 76 -15.13 24.87 -10.45
N GLY A 77 -15.32 25.92 -9.63
CA GLY A 77 -16.55 26.14 -8.88
C GLY A 77 -17.78 25.88 -9.75
N SER A 78 -18.73 25.11 -9.22
CA SER A 78 -20.01 24.67 -9.81
C SER A 78 -20.59 25.57 -10.91
N SER A 79 -20.05 25.47 -12.12
CA SER A 79 -20.45 26.28 -13.27
C SER A 79 -20.66 25.36 -14.47
N GLY A 80 -21.61 24.42 -14.33
CA GLY A 80 -22.04 23.56 -15.43
C GLY A 80 -22.75 22.30 -14.95
N PRO A 81 -23.69 21.75 -15.75
CA PRO A 81 -24.29 20.45 -15.48
C PRO A 81 -23.21 19.37 -15.45
N PRO A 82 -23.35 18.34 -14.59
CA PRO A 82 -22.39 17.25 -14.50
C PRO A 82 -22.21 16.59 -15.88
N THR A 83 -20.97 16.41 -16.27
CA THR A 83 -20.60 15.69 -17.48
C THR A 83 -20.94 14.20 -17.35
N PRO A 84 -21.20 13.48 -18.45
CA PRO A 84 -21.46 12.03 -18.42
C PRO A 84 -20.32 11.20 -17.79
N ALA A 85 -19.10 11.75 -17.78
CA ALA A 85 -17.96 11.16 -17.08
C ALA A 85 -18.11 11.26 -15.55
N GLN A 86 -18.60 12.39 -15.03
CA GLN A 86 -18.88 12.59 -13.60
C GLN A 86 -20.01 11.65 -13.12
N GLU A 87 -21.07 11.47 -13.92
CA GLU A 87 -22.16 10.54 -13.56
C GLU A 87 -21.71 9.07 -13.59
N LYS A 88 -20.89 8.67 -14.56
CA LYS A 88 -20.30 7.32 -14.59
C LYS A 88 -19.32 7.08 -13.43
N LEU A 89 -18.58 8.10 -13.02
CA LEU A 89 -17.65 8.03 -11.90
C LEU A 89 -18.39 7.92 -10.56
N ASP A 90 -19.48 8.67 -10.37
CA ASP A 90 -20.34 8.53 -9.19
C ASP A 90 -21.01 7.13 -9.13
N ALA A 91 -21.38 6.56 -10.28
CA ALA A 91 -21.93 5.21 -10.37
C ALA A 91 -20.89 4.11 -10.05
N ILE A 92 -19.63 4.30 -10.44
CA ILE A 92 -18.54 3.36 -10.10
C ILE A 92 -18.16 3.50 -8.61
N ALA A 93 -18.07 4.73 -8.10
CA ALA A 93 -17.69 5.01 -6.72
C ALA A 93 -18.75 4.54 -5.69
N THR A 94 -20.03 4.53 -6.06
CA THR A 94 -21.12 3.95 -5.24
C THR A 94 -21.12 2.42 -5.23
N SER A 95 -20.48 1.76 -6.21
CA SER A 95 -20.41 0.30 -6.30
C SER A 95 -19.26 -0.33 -5.49
N ASP A 96 -18.17 0.41 -5.27
CA ASP A 96 -16.94 -0.11 -4.62
C ASP A 96 -16.71 0.42 -3.18
N GLY A 97 -17.71 1.10 -2.61
CA GLY A 97 -17.68 1.61 -1.23
C GLY A 97 -16.73 2.81 -1.01
N LEU A 98 -16.16 3.38 -2.07
CA LEU A 98 -15.18 4.47 -2.03
C LEU A 98 -15.75 5.86 -2.38
N GLY A 99 -17.02 5.98 -2.78
CA GLY A 99 -17.64 7.27 -3.12
C GLY A 99 -18.61 7.79 -2.07
N HIS A 100 -18.29 8.88 -1.36
CA HIS A 100 -19.27 9.63 -0.57
C HIS A 100 -19.08 11.15 -0.71
N ARG A 101 -20.20 11.84 -0.98
CA ARG A 101 -20.34 13.30 -1.17
C ARG A 101 -19.83 14.08 0.05
N ARG A 102 -18.92 15.04 -0.17
CA ARG A 102 -18.54 16.06 0.83
C ARG A 102 -19.60 17.17 0.92
N SER A 103 -19.95 17.57 2.14
CA SER A 103 -20.70 18.81 2.38
C SER A 103 -19.80 20.03 2.13
N SER A 104 -20.42 21.15 1.78
CA SER A 104 -19.78 22.36 1.24
C SER A 104 -19.00 23.21 2.26
N SER A 105 -18.51 22.65 3.37
CA SER A 105 -17.93 23.42 4.48
C SER A 105 -16.55 22.97 4.96
N GLU A 106 -15.85 22.09 4.24
CA GLU A 106 -14.49 21.67 4.62
C GLU A 106 -13.40 22.41 3.84
N SER A 107 -12.29 22.69 4.53
CA SER A 107 -11.02 23.18 4.00
C SER A 107 -10.56 22.37 2.77
N PRO A 108 -9.76 22.97 1.87
CA PRO A 108 -9.31 22.28 0.65
C PRO A 108 -8.67 20.93 1.02
N PRO A 109 -8.90 19.86 0.24
CA PRO A 109 -8.24 18.58 0.47
C PRO A 109 -6.72 18.81 0.56
N ALA A 110 -6.10 18.24 1.59
CA ALA A 110 -4.64 18.19 1.72
C ALA A 110 -4.06 17.66 0.41
N SER A 111 -2.91 18.22 -0.01
CA SER A 111 -2.32 17.81 -1.27
C SER A 111 -1.76 16.39 -1.11
N LEU A 112 -1.88 15.55 -2.14
CA LEU A 112 -1.23 14.23 -2.16
C LEU A 112 0.28 14.31 -1.90
N LYS A 113 0.89 15.49 -2.08
CA LYS A 113 2.32 15.73 -1.84
C LYS A 113 2.69 15.73 -0.35
N ASP A 114 1.70 15.77 0.53
CA ASP A 114 1.91 15.91 1.97
C ASP A 114 1.99 14.56 2.69
N VAL A 115 1.76 13.43 2.00
CA VAL A 115 1.84 12.07 2.57
C VAL A 115 2.92 11.27 1.85
N LYS A 116 3.95 10.82 2.60
CA LYS A 116 5.02 9.95 2.08
C LYS A 116 4.67 8.48 2.30
N ILE A 117 4.83 7.65 1.27
CA ILE A 117 4.57 6.21 1.35
C ILE A 117 5.89 5.44 1.31
N LEU A 118 6.10 4.59 2.32
CA LEU A 118 7.25 3.70 2.43
C LEU A 118 6.77 2.25 2.40
N VAL A 119 7.33 1.46 1.47
CA VAL A 119 7.14 0.02 1.41
C VAL A 119 8.46 -0.65 1.73
N ASP A 120 8.47 -1.42 2.79
CA ASP A 120 9.67 -1.99 3.39
C ASP A 120 9.49 -3.51 3.54
N ILE A 121 9.96 -4.24 2.54
CA ILE A 121 9.85 -5.71 2.44
C ILE A 121 11.25 -6.30 2.50
N ASP A 122 11.49 -7.23 3.42
CA ASP A 122 12.80 -7.85 3.59
C ASP A 122 13.21 -8.62 2.31
N PRO A 123 14.28 -8.20 1.60
CA PRO A 123 14.63 -8.78 0.31
C PRO A 123 15.31 -10.14 0.37
N GLU A 124 15.86 -10.54 1.53
CA GLU A 124 16.55 -11.81 1.69
C GLU A 124 15.58 -12.98 1.92
N SER A 125 14.36 -12.66 2.34
CA SER A 125 13.30 -13.62 2.63
C SER A 125 12.66 -14.23 1.37
N SER A 126 12.18 -15.48 1.50
CA SER A 126 11.44 -16.17 0.46
C SER A 126 9.94 -15.88 0.57
N TRP A 127 9.44 -14.94 -0.23
CA TRP A 127 8.05 -14.48 -0.18
C TRP A 127 7.01 -15.33 -0.90
N VAL A 128 7.37 -16.54 -1.33
CA VAL A 128 6.42 -17.45 -1.97
C VAL A 128 5.76 -18.34 -0.93
N PHE A 129 4.47 -18.13 -0.66
CA PHE A 129 3.71 -18.92 0.31
C PHE A 129 2.47 -19.55 -0.32
N HIS A 130 2.06 -20.69 0.22
CA HIS A 130 0.82 -21.35 -0.15
C HIS A 130 -0.33 -20.78 0.70
N THR A 131 -1.06 -19.80 0.16
CA THR A 131 -2.11 -19.06 0.88
C THR A 131 -3.23 -18.59 -0.05
N ASN A 132 -4.27 -17.95 0.49
CA ASN A 132 -5.36 -17.37 -0.26
C ASN A 132 -5.01 -15.92 -0.69
N PRO A 133 -4.78 -15.64 -1.97
CA PRO A 133 -4.39 -14.29 -2.42
C PRO A 133 -5.49 -13.25 -2.21
N GLY A 134 -6.77 -13.62 -2.30
CA GLY A 134 -7.89 -12.71 -2.07
C GLY A 134 -7.97 -12.26 -0.61
N ALA A 135 -7.71 -13.16 0.32
CA ALA A 135 -7.62 -12.86 1.76
C ALA A 135 -6.51 -11.84 2.04
N ILE A 136 -5.30 -12.06 1.51
CA ILE A 136 -4.16 -11.16 1.69
C ILE A 136 -4.44 -9.79 1.06
N ARG A 137 -4.94 -9.76 -0.20
CA ARG A 137 -5.32 -8.52 -0.89
C ARG A 137 -6.32 -7.72 -0.05
N ARG A 138 -7.35 -8.39 0.50
CA ARG A 138 -8.35 -7.73 1.33
C ARG A 138 -7.77 -7.18 2.63
N ILE A 139 -6.81 -7.87 3.26
CA ILE A 139 -6.11 -7.34 4.45
C ILE A 139 -5.38 -6.05 4.08
N VAL A 140 -4.52 -6.09 3.07
CA VAL A 140 -3.70 -4.93 2.65
C VAL A 140 -4.58 -3.75 2.25
N MET A 141 -5.60 -3.97 1.42
CA MET A 141 -6.52 -2.90 0.99
C MET A 141 -7.19 -2.19 2.16
N ASN A 142 -7.63 -2.91 3.19
CA ASN A 142 -8.32 -2.30 4.33
C ASN A 142 -7.35 -1.55 5.24
N LEU A 143 -6.18 -2.11 5.52
CA LEU A 143 -5.20 -1.47 6.40
C LEU A 143 -4.60 -0.23 5.75
N PHE A 144 -4.09 -0.37 4.52
CA PHE A 144 -3.48 0.73 3.78
C PHE A 144 -4.51 1.80 3.37
N GLY A 145 -5.72 1.38 2.96
CA GLY A 145 -6.81 2.32 2.66
C GLY A 145 -7.24 3.15 3.87
N ASN A 146 -7.27 2.56 5.08
CA ASN A 146 -7.51 3.31 6.31
C ASN A 146 -6.38 4.30 6.60
N ALA A 147 -5.12 3.89 6.46
CA ALA A 147 -3.96 4.76 6.64
C ALA A 147 -4.03 6.00 5.71
N LEU A 148 -4.30 5.80 4.41
CA LEU A 148 -4.46 6.89 3.45
C LEU A 148 -5.62 7.82 3.81
N LYS A 149 -6.74 7.25 4.22
CA LYS A 149 -7.95 8.01 4.57
C LYS A 149 -7.76 8.91 5.79
N TYR A 150 -6.99 8.46 6.78
CA TYR A 150 -6.87 9.13 8.08
C TYR A 150 -5.56 9.91 8.27
N THR A 151 -4.70 9.91 7.24
CA THR A 151 -3.44 10.66 7.21
C THR A 151 -3.54 11.78 6.19
N SER A 152 -3.68 13.02 6.66
CA SER A 152 -3.73 14.20 5.79
C SER A 152 -2.34 14.72 5.43
N LYS A 153 -1.38 14.59 6.36
CA LYS A 153 0.04 14.88 6.15
C LYS A 153 0.90 13.90 6.95
N GLY A 154 2.14 13.71 6.54
CA GLY A 154 3.12 12.89 7.24
C GLY A 154 3.50 11.66 6.43
N PHE A 155 3.39 10.46 7.01
CA PHE A 155 3.82 9.24 6.34
C PHE A 155 2.89 8.04 6.59
N ILE A 156 3.02 7.06 5.69
CA ILE A 156 2.47 5.72 5.82
C ILE A 156 3.61 4.75 5.49
N LYS A 157 3.87 3.82 6.41
CA LYS A 157 4.90 2.79 6.30
C LYS A 157 4.24 1.42 6.31
N VAL A 158 4.47 0.65 5.25
CA VAL A 158 4.03 -0.75 5.15
C VAL A 158 5.26 -1.64 5.23
N GLN A 159 5.36 -2.44 6.29
CA GLN A 159 6.46 -3.37 6.50
C GLN A 159 5.98 -4.80 6.34
N LEU A 160 6.78 -5.61 5.64
CA LEU A 160 6.60 -7.05 5.55
C LEU A 160 7.88 -7.75 6.03
N ARG A 161 7.73 -8.55 7.08
CA ARG A 161 8.79 -9.32 7.73
C ARG A 161 8.41 -10.79 7.88
N GLN A 162 9.41 -11.64 7.97
CA GLN A 162 9.26 -13.07 8.13
C GLN A 162 10.14 -13.52 9.31
N ASP A 163 9.56 -14.26 10.26
CA ASP A 163 10.35 -14.92 11.30
C ASP A 163 11.11 -16.13 10.73
N GLU A 164 12.06 -16.67 11.48
CA GLU A 164 12.80 -17.88 11.09
C GLU A 164 11.88 -19.02 10.62
N VAL A 165 12.29 -19.68 9.54
CA VAL A 165 11.53 -20.77 8.94
C VAL A 165 11.54 -21.98 9.86
N VAL A 166 10.35 -22.39 10.30
CA VAL A 166 10.16 -23.60 11.09
C VAL A 166 9.87 -24.77 10.16
N HIS A 167 10.77 -25.75 10.17
CA HIS A 167 10.60 -26.99 9.41
C HIS A 167 9.88 -28.05 10.26
N LYS A 168 8.68 -28.47 9.85
CA LYS A 168 7.94 -29.58 10.49
C LYS A 168 7.59 -30.64 9.47
N SER A 169 8.22 -31.82 9.61
CA SER A 169 8.09 -32.95 8.69
C SER A 169 8.30 -32.55 7.22
N SER A 170 7.25 -32.57 6.41
CA SER A 170 7.29 -32.30 4.96
C SER A 170 6.89 -30.87 4.58
N ARG A 171 6.68 -29.97 5.56
CA ARG A 171 6.28 -28.58 5.33
C ARG A 171 7.19 -27.61 6.09
N SER A 172 7.50 -26.51 5.42
CA SER A 172 8.16 -25.35 5.99
C SER A 172 7.12 -24.26 6.20
N ALA A 173 7.12 -23.61 7.35
CA ALA A 173 6.24 -22.48 7.64
C ALA A 173 7.01 -21.36 8.32
N SER A 174 6.58 -20.13 8.12
CA SER A 174 7.07 -18.96 8.85
C SER A 174 5.89 -18.15 9.37
N MET A 175 6.14 -17.42 10.45
CA MET A 175 5.28 -16.31 10.80
C MET A 175 5.58 -15.14 9.85
N VAL A 176 4.58 -14.71 9.10
CA VAL A 176 4.63 -13.50 8.28
C VAL A 176 4.01 -12.36 9.09
N VAL A 177 4.74 -11.26 9.21
CA VAL A 177 4.31 -10.07 9.95
C VAL A 177 4.15 -8.91 8.97
N LEU A 178 2.90 -8.48 8.78
CA LEU A 178 2.54 -7.29 8.03
C LEU A 178 2.22 -6.17 9.02
N THR A 179 2.96 -5.06 8.97
CA THR A 179 2.71 -3.88 9.80
C THR A 179 2.37 -2.69 8.90
N VAL A 180 1.26 -2.01 9.17
CA VAL A 180 0.91 -0.73 8.56
C VAL A 180 0.92 0.32 9.65
N THR A 181 1.84 1.29 9.53
CA THR A 181 1.99 2.41 10.45
C THR A 181 1.70 3.71 9.72
N ASP A 182 0.86 4.55 10.29
CA ASP A 182 0.55 5.89 9.79
C ASP A 182 0.76 6.94 10.88
N SER A 183 1.05 8.17 10.45
CA SER A 183 1.18 9.35 11.33
C SER A 183 -0.11 10.18 11.35
N GLY A 184 -1.26 9.55 11.08
CA GLY A 184 -2.54 10.22 10.94
C GLY A 184 -3.13 10.69 12.26
N LYS A 185 -4.44 10.95 12.26
CA LYS A 185 -5.15 11.49 13.44
C LYS A 185 -5.17 10.54 14.66
N GLY A 186 -4.80 9.28 14.50
CA GLY A 186 -4.89 8.25 15.53
C GLY A 186 -6.32 7.88 15.91
N ILE A 187 -6.45 7.05 16.95
CA ILE A 187 -7.72 6.47 17.44
C ILE A 187 -7.81 6.73 18.95
N SER A 188 -8.98 7.14 19.45
CA SER A 188 -9.20 7.29 20.89
C SER A 188 -9.10 5.96 21.65
N GLU A 189 -8.62 6.03 22.89
CA GLU A 189 -8.56 4.87 23.80
C GLU A 189 -9.93 4.19 23.97
N GLU A 190 -10.99 4.99 24.12
CA GLU A 190 -12.36 4.47 24.25
C GLU A 190 -12.74 3.61 23.04
N PHE A 191 -12.51 4.12 21.82
CA PHE A 191 -12.85 3.39 20.61
C PHE A 191 -11.95 2.16 20.42
N LEU A 192 -10.65 2.28 20.68
CA LEU A 192 -9.67 1.19 20.62
C LEU A 192 -10.10 -0.02 21.47
N HIS A 193 -10.54 0.22 22.70
CA HIS A 193 -10.88 -0.85 23.64
C HIS A 193 -12.29 -1.42 23.48
N THR A 194 -13.24 -0.63 22.97
CA THR A 194 -14.67 -1.03 22.99
C THR A 194 -15.24 -1.40 21.63
N LYS A 195 -14.85 -0.72 20.55
CA LYS A 195 -15.59 -0.75 19.28
C LYS A 195 -14.73 -0.99 18.04
N LEU A 196 -13.40 -0.98 18.16
CA LEU A 196 -12.46 -1.04 17.04
C LEU A 196 -12.72 -2.19 16.04
N PHE A 197 -13.09 -3.37 16.55
CA PHE A 197 -13.37 -4.55 15.73
C PHE A 197 -14.86 -4.85 15.56
N THR A 198 -15.74 -3.95 16.00
CA THR A 198 -17.18 -4.14 15.91
C THR A 198 -17.65 -3.74 14.51
N PRO A 199 -18.36 -4.64 13.78
CA PRO A 199 -18.89 -4.31 12.46
C PRO A 199 -19.76 -3.04 12.50
N PHE A 200 -19.67 -2.23 11.45
CA PHE A 200 -20.42 -0.97 11.30
C PHE A 200 -20.13 0.11 12.35
N SER A 201 -19.09 -0.08 13.16
CA SER A 201 -18.66 0.94 14.12
C SER A 201 -17.62 1.86 13.50
N GLN A 202 -17.82 3.16 13.68
CA GLN A 202 -16.88 4.21 13.32
C GLN A 202 -16.76 5.18 14.50
N GLU A 203 -15.56 5.71 14.71
CA GLU A 203 -15.33 6.72 15.75
C GLU A 203 -16.03 8.04 15.41
N ASP A 204 -16.01 8.41 14.14
CA ASP A 204 -16.78 9.52 13.59
C ASP A 204 -17.86 8.96 12.66
N ALA A 205 -19.12 9.10 13.08
CA ALA A 205 -20.28 8.62 12.33
C ALA A 205 -20.57 9.45 11.07
N LEU A 206 -20.01 10.67 10.98
CA LEU A 206 -20.11 11.52 9.79
C LEU A 206 -18.97 11.23 8.80
N ALA A 207 -17.92 10.53 9.23
CA ALA A 207 -16.83 10.16 8.35
C ALA A 207 -17.30 9.12 7.32
N PRO A 208 -16.99 9.32 6.03
CA PRO A 208 -17.44 8.42 4.96
C PRO A 208 -16.88 7.01 5.17
N GLY A 209 -17.69 5.96 4.98
CA GLY A 209 -17.27 4.55 5.13
C GLY A 209 -18.32 3.69 5.82
N THR A 210 -18.15 2.37 5.78
CA THR A 210 -19.13 1.41 6.31
C THR A 210 -18.78 0.87 7.69
N GLY A 211 -17.59 1.18 8.24
CA GLY A 211 -17.11 0.60 9.50
C GLY A 211 -16.83 -0.91 9.46
N LEU A 212 -16.76 -1.52 8.26
CA LEU A 212 -16.55 -2.97 8.13
C LEU A 212 -15.08 -3.39 8.02
N GLY A 213 -14.18 -2.50 7.60
CA GLY A 213 -12.85 -2.88 7.16
C GLY A 213 -12.05 -3.67 8.20
N LEU A 214 -11.92 -3.15 9.42
CA LEU A 214 -11.06 -3.74 10.44
C LEU A 214 -11.67 -5.01 11.09
N SER A 215 -13.00 -5.07 11.20
CA SER A 215 -13.70 -6.29 11.64
C SER A 215 -13.50 -7.44 10.66
N LEU A 216 -13.54 -7.15 9.35
CA LEU A 216 -13.24 -8.11 8.29
C LEU A 216 -11.77 -8.55 8.31
N VAL A 217 -10.83 -7.62 8.50
CA VAL A 217 -9.41 -7.96 8.64
C VAL A 217 -9.23 -8.95 9.80
N ARG A 218 -9.81 -8.67 10.97
CA ARG A 218 -9.72 -9.58 12.12
C ARG A 218 -10.28 -10.97 11.81
N GLN A 219 -11.41 -11.05 11.12
CA GLN A 219 -12.00 -12.33 10.72
C GLN A 219 -11.08 -13.11 9.77
N ILE A 220 -10.53 -12.45 8.75
CA ILE A 220 -9.62 -13.08 7.78
C ILE A 220 -8.34 -13.58 8.48
N VAL A 221 -7.71 -12.72 9.29
CA VAL A 221 -6.47 -13.04 10.01
C VAL A 221 -6.68 -14.21 10.97
N THR A 222 -7.79 -14.22 11.71
CA THR A 222 -8.16 -15.34 12.58
C THR A 222 -8.39 -16.62 11.75
N GLY A 223 -9.02 -16.50 10.58
CA GLY A 223 -9.22 -17.63 9.66
C GLY A 223 -7.91 -18.22 9.10
N LEU A 224 -6.85 -17.41 9.00
CA LEU A 224 -5.49 -17.84 8.66
C LEU A 224 -4.71 -18.37 9.89
N GLY A 225 -5.33 -18.45 11.08
CA GLY A 225 -4.67 -18.86 12.32
C GLY A 225 -3.72 -17.80 12.88
N GLY A 226 -3.85 -16.55 12.44
CA GLY A 226 -3.01 -15.43 12.83
C GLY A 226 -3.59 -14.58 13.96
N THR A 227 -2.89 -13.49 14.26
CA THR A 227 -3.28 -12.49 15.26
C THR A 227 -3.18 -11.08 14.68
N ILE A 228 -3.96 -10.16 15.26
CA ILE A 228 -3.92 -8.73 14.93
C ILE A 228 -3.75 -7.94 16.23
N SER A 229 -2.85 -6.97 16.22
CA SER A 229 -2.65 -6.01 17.31
C SER A 229 -2.66 -4.59 16.77
N VAL A 230 -3.18 -3.65 17.57
CA VAL A 230 -3.28 -2.24 17.20
C VAL A 230 -2.68 -1.40 18.32
N ARG A 231 -1.81 -0.46 17.97
CA ARG A 231 -1.28 0.58 18.85
C ARG A 231 -1.60 1.92 18.22
N SER A 232 -2.23 2.82 18.94
CA SER A 232 -2.59 4.13 18.40
C SER A 232 -2.72 5.15 19.50
N GLN A 233 -2.46 6.40 19.16
CA GLN A 233 -2.65 7.54 20.04
C GLN A 233 -3.18 8.71 19.21
N VAL A 234 -4.19 9.41 19.73
CA VAL A 234 -4.79 10.57 19.06
C VAL A 234 -3.72 11.64 18.80
N GLY A 235 -3.67 12.15 17.57
CA GLY A 235 -2.69 13.14 17.10
C GLY A 235 -1.31 12.57 16.74
N HIS A 236 -1.09 11.27 16.96
CA HIS A 236 0.20 10.59 16.81
C HIS A 236 0.18 9.46 15.78
N GLY A 237 -1.02 9.00 15.40
CA GLY A 237 -1.20 8.00 14.36
C GLY A 237 -1.49 6.60 14.90
N THR A 238 -1.34 5.61 14.03
CA THR A 238 -1.80 4.23 14.26
C THR A 238 -0.78 3.26 13.69
N SER A 239 -0.47 2.20 14.43
CA SER A 239 0.29 1.05 13.94
C SER A 239 -0.57 -0.21 14.13
N ILE A 240 -0.86 -0.89 13.01
CA ILE A 240 -1.60 -2.15 12.98
C ILE A 240 -0.66 -3.25 12.53
N THR A 241 -0.48 -4.28 13.36
CA THR A 241 0.38 -5.43 13.09
C THR A 241 -0.49 -6.67 12.95
N VAL A 242 -0.31 -7.39 11.84
CA VAL A 242 -0.96 -8.66 11.53
C VAL A 242 0.11 -9.73 11.42
N SER A 243 0.01 -10.78 12.23
CA SER A 243 0.91 -11.92 12.24
C SER A 243 0.16 -13.15 11.72
N MET A 244 0.67 -13.80 10.66
CA MET A 244 0.02 -14.94 10.00
C MET A 244 0.99 -16.11 9.85
N PRO A 245 0.69 -17.29 10.42
CA PRO A 245 1.50 -18.48 10.19
C PRO A 245 1.23 -19.02 8.78
N LEU A 246 2.14 -18.80 7.84
CA LEU A 246 1.98 -19.19 6.44
C LEU A 246 2.94 -20.32 6.07
N VAL A 247 2.47 -21.23 5.22
CA VAL A 247 3.26 -22.35 4.69
C VAL A 247 4.08 -21.85 3.51
N LEU A 248 5.40 -22.00 3.55
CA LEU A 248 6.27 -21.66 2.43
C LEU A 248 5.97 -22.58 1.23
N SER A 249 5.98 -22.00 0.04
CA SER A 249 5.93 -22.78 -1.18
C SER A 249 7.22 -23.54 -1.39
N ARG A 250 7.12 -24.72 -2.00
CA ARG A 250 8.30 -25.50 -2.44
C ARG A 250 8.93 -24.94 -3.71
N LYS A 251 8.29 -23.99 -4.37
CA LYS A 251 8.84 -23.32 -5.56
C LYS A 251 9.91 -22.32 -5.13
N ALA A 252 11.11 -22.47 -5.68
CA ALA A 252 12.19 -21.53 -5.42
C ALA A 252 11.84 -20.15 -6.00
N SER A 253 11.99 -19.11 -5.18
CA SER A 253 12.05 -17.72 -5.65
C SER A 253 13.29 -17.55 -6.55
N SER A 254 13.10 -17.08 -7.78
CA SER A 254 14.20 -16.65 -8.66
C SER A 254 14.58 -15.18 -8.42
N ARG A 255 13.68 -14.37 -7.85
CA ARG A 255 13.87 -12.93 -7.61
C ARG A 255 14.95 -12.63 -6.57
N GLY A 256 14.92 -13.32 -5.42
CA GLY A 256 15.88 -13.06 -4.33
C GLY A 256 17.33 -13.22 -4.77
N ARG A 257 17.61 -14.16 -5.69
CA ARG A 257 18.95 -14.38 -6.25
C ARG A 257 19.42 -13.25 -7.16
N LYS A 258 18.55 -12.69 -8.00
CA LYS A 258 18.90 -11.56 -8.87
C LYS A 258 19.12 -10.29 -8.05
N PHE A 259 18.19 -10.01 -7.13
CA PHE A 259 18.27 -8.84 -6.28
C PHE A 259 19.53 -8.83 -5.40
N SER A 260 19.88 -9.97 -4.78
CA SER A 260 21.12 -10.09 -4.00
C SER A 260 22.38 -9.84 -4.85
N ALA A 261 22.42 -10.31 -6.09
CA ALA A 261 23.54 -10.03 -7.00
C ALA A 261 23.62 -8.53 -7.34
N ASP A 262 22.49 -7.88 -7.60
CA ASP A 262 22.43 -6.44 -7.86
C ASP A 262 22.88 -5.64 -6.61
N LEU A 263 22.45 -6.02 -5.40
CA LEU A 263 22.91 -5.41 -4.14
C LEU A 263 24.43 -5.52 -3.95
N GLN A 264 25.03 -6.66 -4.29
CA GLN A 264 26.49 -6.83 -4.22
C GLN A 264 27.24 -5.87 -5.15
N THR A 265 26.65 -5.46 -6.27
CA THR A 265 27.27 -4.45 -7.15
C THR A 265 27.23 -3.04 -6.55
N LEU A 266 26.31 -2.78 -5.62
CA LEU A 266 26.16 -1.49 -4.94
C LEU A 266 26.98 -1.39 -3.65
N ALA A 267 27.50 -2.51 -3.14
CA ALA A 267 28.27 -2.55 -1.90
C ALA A 267 29.45 -1.55 -1.91
N GLY A 268 29.51 -0.68 -0.89
CA GLY A 268 30.54 0.34 -0.75
C GLY A 268 30.35 1.59 -1.61
N THR A 269 29.30 1.68 -2.42
CA THR A 269 28.94 2.86 -3.22
C THR A 269 28.60 4.04 -2.30
N GLN A 270 29.14 5.22 -2.62
CA GLN A 270 28.90 6.46 -1.88
C GLN A 270 27.58 7.09 -2.32
N LEU A 271 26.55 6.98 -1.50
CA LEU A 271 25.22 7.50 -1.79
C LEU A 271 25.00 8.87 -1.13
N SER A 272 24.71 9.90 -1.91
CA SER A 272 24.23 11.18 -1.36
C SER A 272 22.70 11.20 -1.36
N VAL A 273 22.09 11.45 -0.20
CA VAL A 273 20.63 11.52 -0.03
C VAL A 273 20.23 12.94 0.33
N GLN A 274 19.33 13.56 -0.44
CA GLN A 274 18.97 14.98 -0.33
C GLN A 274 17.45 15.20 -0.27
N GLY A 275 16.98 16.15 0.54
CA GLY A 275 15.54 16.41 0.65
C GLY A 275 14.76 15.39 1.49
N PHE A 276 15.48 14.59 2.29
CA PHE A 276 14.92 13.69 3.27
C PHE A 276 15.42 14.12 4.66
N SER A 277 14.52 14.14 5.62
CA SER A 277 14.76 14.46 7.03
C SER A 277 15.61 13.43 7.76
N ARG A 278 16.32 13.88 8.80
CA ARG A 278 17.07 13.01 9.72
C ARG A 278 16.18 12.45 10.84
N GLY A 279 16.45 11.19 11.19
CA GLY A 279 16.38 10.61 12.53
C GLY A 279 15.14 10.88 13.40
N PHE A 280 14.37 9.82 13.63
CA PHE A 280 13.66 9.66 14.90
C PHE A 280 13.89 8.22 15.40
N ASP A 281 14.04 8.08 16.72
CA ASP A 281 14.07 6.80 17.43
C ASP A 281 12.74 6.05 17.18
N GLU A 282 12.71 4.72 17.17
CA GLU A 282 11.50 3.92 16.85
C GLU A 282 10.32 4.24 17.78
N SER A 283 10.61 4.75 18.98
CA SER A 283 9.61 5.22 19.96
C SER A 283 9.01 6.60 19.65
N GLU A 284 9.64 7.36 18.76
CA GLU A 284 9.26 8.70 18.29
C GLU A 284 8.61 8.69 16.89
N GLU A 285 8.62 7.56 16.16
CA GLU A 285 7.91 7.38 14.87
C GLU A 285 6.42 7.74 14.96
N LEU A 286 5.79 7.52 16.13
CA LEU A 286 4.41 7.94 16.41
C LEU A 286 4.34 9.38 17.00
N ARG A 287 5.41 9.89 17.61
CA ARG A 287 5.34 11.14 18.39
C ARG A 287 5.42 12.39 17.53
N ALA A 288 6.20 12.35 16.47
CA ALA A 288 6.38 13.50 15.59
C ALA A 288 5.50 13.32 14.34
N GLY A 289 4.39 14.05 14.25
CA GLY A 289 3.64 14.27 13.00
C GLY A 289 4.44 15.07 11.95
N GLY A 290 5.73 14.73 11.80
CA GLY A 290 6.67 15.28 10.85
C GLY A 290 6.37 14.77 9.45
N LEU A 291 6.52 15.65 8.48
CA LEU A 291 6.32 15.42 7.03
C LEU A 291 7.37 14.50 6.41
N ASP A 292 8.13 13.79 7.23
CA ASP A 292 9.56 13.68 7.02
C ASP A 292 10.05 12.32 7.54
N LEU A 293 10.19 11.38 6.60
CA LEU A 293 10.74 10.04 6.83
C LEU A 293 12.25 10.13 7.09
N PRO A 294 12.78 9.49 8.15
CA PRO A 294 14.22 9.39 8.39
C PRO A 294 14.91 8.70 7.22
N VAL A 295 16.08 9.15 6.78
CA VAL A 295 16.89 8.41 5.78
C VAL A 295 17.22 6.98 6.26
N GLU A 296 17.30 6.78 7.57
CA GLU A 296 17.52 5.49 8.21
C GLU A 296 16.33 4.52 8.05
N SER A 297 15.15 5.05 7.70
CA SER A 297 13.96 4.25 7.37
C SER A 297 13.91 3.83 5.90
N LEU A 298 14.74 4.44 5.05
CA LEU A 298 14.83 4.09 3.64
C LEU A 298 15.55 2.75 3.45
N PRO A 299 15.24 1.99 2.38
CA PRO A 299 15.78 0.64 2.14
C PRO A 299 17.28 0.59 1.84
N PHE A 300 18.03 1.68 2.04
CA PHE A 300 19.49 1.75 1.92
C PHE A 300 20.21 0.82 2.88
N LYS A 301 19.58 0.43 3.99
CA LYS A 301 20.12 -0.56 4.93
C LYS A 301 20.47 -1.89 4.27
N TRP A 302 19.75 -2.30 3.22
CA TRP A 302 20.02 -3.57 2.53
C TRP A 302 21.10 -3.47 1.45
N MET A 303 21.46 -2.26 1.04
CA MET A 303 22.34 -2.04 -0.12
C MET A 303 23.83 -1.97 0.24
N ASP A 304 24.20 -2.11 1.51
CA ASP A 304 25.58 -1.92 2.01
C ASP A 304 26.25 -0.65 1.42
N VAL A 305 25.45 0.40 1.25
CA VAL A 305 25.89 1.70 0.73
C VAL A 305 26.39 2.57 1.86
N LYS A 306 27.38 3.40 1.56
CA LYS A 306 27.86 4.43 2.48
C LYS A 306 27.08 5.70 2.22
N ILE A 307 26.25 6.08 3.18
CA ILE A 307 25.36 7.22 3.03
C ILE A 307 26.08 8.50 3.47
N ASN A 308 26.37 9.39 2.52
CA ASN A 308 26.90 10.73 2.77
C ASN A 308 25.73 11.73 2.87
N GLN A 309 25.32 12.04 4.09
CA GLN A 309 24.32 13.07 4.37
C GLN A 309 25.03 14.37 4.77
N ASP A 310 24.81 15.45 4.02
CA ASP A 310 25.27 16.83 4.25
C ASP A 310 26.67 17.26 3.75
N SER A 311 27.17 16.71 2.64
CA SER A 311 28.21 17.44 1.91
C SER A 311 27.57 18.20 0.74
N GLN A 312 27.53 19.54 0.82
CA GLN A 312 27.43 20.38 -0.38
C GLN A 312 28.52 20.00 -1.41
N ASP A 313 29.58 19.33 -0.97
CA ASP A 313 30.43 18.52 -1.84
C ASP A 313 29.70 17.27 -2.34
N SER A 314 28.92 17.47 -3.39
CA SER A 314 28.50 16.41 -4.30
C SER A 314 29.70 15.69 -4.93
N ALA A 315 30.93 16.21 -4.77
CA ALA A 315 32.17 15.71 -5.36
C ALA A 315 32.55 14.27 -4.97
N VAL A 316 32.12 13.76 -3.81
CA VAL A 316 32.52 12.41 -3.30
C VAL A 316 31.45 11.32 -3.51
N ALA A 317 30.25 11.68 -3.94
CA ALA A 317 29.17 10.71 -4.17
C ALA A 317 29.34 9.92 -5.49
N ASP A 318 28.98 8.65 -5.52
CA ASP A 318 28.88 7.86 -6.75
C ASP A 318 27.47 7.92 -7.35
N LEU A 319 26.46 8.10 -6.49
CA LEU A 319 25.03 8.16 -6.83
C LEU A 319 24.35 9.21 -5.95
N VAL A 320 23.42 9.98 -6.52
CA VAL A 320 22.60 10.94 -5.78
C VAL A 320 21.13 10.49 -5.81
N VAL A 321 20.48 10.45 -4.65
CA VAL A 321 19.03 10.26 -4.52
C VAL A 321 18.46 11.51 -3.87
N CYS A 322 17.46 12.13 -4.49
CA CYS A 322 16.85 13.33 -3.92
C CYS A 322 15.32 13.33 -4.00
N SER A 323 14.68 14.08 -3.11
CA SER A 323 13.24 14.35 -3.18
C SER A 323 12.90 15.28 -4.35
N GLU A 324 11.63 15.30 -4.77
CA GLU A 324 11.12 16.24 -5.77
C GLU A 324 11.43 17.70 -5.43
N GLU A 325 11.35 18.08 -4.15
CA GLU A 325 11.64 19.42 -3.66
C GLU A 325 13.13 19.76 -3.75
N ALA A 326 14.00 18.84 -3.30
CA ALA A 326 15.44 19.01 -3.39
C ALA A 326 15.89 19.10 -4.85
N PHE A 327 15.34 18.26 -5.73
CA PHE A 327 15.61 18.32 -7.17
C PHE A 327 15.28 19.69 -7.77
N LYS A 328 14.11 20.25 -7.45
CA LYS A 328 13.73 21.61 -7.91
C LYS A 328 14.66 22.68 -7.35
N GLY A 329 15.16 22.49 -6.14
CA GLY A 329 16.13 23.39 -5.49
C GLY A 329 17.52 23.40 -6.15
N LEU A 330 17.88 22.35 -6.90
CA LEU A 330 19.17 22.28 -7.60
C LEU A 330 19.30 23.33 -8.73
N GLY A 331 18.19 23.92 -9.18
CA GLY A 331 18.21 24.97 -10.21
C GLY A 331 18.81 24.53 -11.54
N LEU A 332 18.83 23.22 -11.83
CA LEU A 332 19.34 22.66 -13.08
C LEU A 332 18.54 23.28 -14.24
N SER A 333 19.23 23.94 -15.18
CA SER A 333 18.57 24.41 -16.40
C SER A 333 18.14 23.21 -17.25
N GLU A 334 17.11 23.37 -18.08
CA GLU A 334 16.72 22.40 -19.13
C GLU A 334 17.81 22.16 -20.20
N THR A 335 19.05 22.59 -19.94
CA THR A 335 20.22 22.45 -20.81
C THR A 335 21.47 22.03 -20.04
N GLY A 336 21.39 21.96 -18.70
CA GLY A 336 22.48 21.55 -17.81
C GLY A 336 22.51 20.03 -17.66
N GLY A 337 23.70 19.46 -17.75
CA GLY A 337 23.93 18.04 -17.44
C GLY A 337 24.13 17.82 -15.94
N VAL A 338 23.85 16.60 -15.48
CA VAL A 338 24.23 16.14 -14.14
C VAL A 338 25.48 15.28 -14.29
N GLU A 339 26.56 15.61 -13.58
CA GLU A 339 27.83 14.86 -13.67
C GLU A 339 27.75 13.45 -13.08
N LYS A 340 26.76 13.20 -12.21
CA LYS A 340 26.59 11.98 -11.44
C LYS A 340 25.22 11.36 -11.71
N PRO A 341 25.10 10.03 -11.69
CA PRO A 341 23.80 9.37 -11.71
C PRO A 341 22.89 9.95 -10.63
N LEU A 342 21.66 10.29 -11.01
CA LEU A 342 20.68 10.95 -10.15
C LEU A 342 19.34 10.24 -10.21
N VAL A 343 18.81 9.90 -9.05
CA VAL A 343 17.47 9.34 -8.87
C VAL A 343 16.61 10.36 -8.12
N VAL A 344 15.49 10.74 -8.71
CA VAL A 344 14.55 11.69 -8.12
C VAL A 344 13.31 10.94 -7.67
N VAL A 345 12.98 11.03 -6.39
CA VAL A 345 11.76 10.46 -5.80
C VAL A 345 10.63 11.49 -5.87
N CYS A 346 9.69 11.26 -6.76
CA CYS A 346 8.55 12.12 -7.03
C CYS A 346 7.34 11.74 -6.17
N GLY A 347 6.53 12.72 -5.78
CA GLY A 347 5.36 12.47 -4.93
C GLY A 347 4.24 11.68 -5.61
N ASN A 348 4.26 11.53 -6.94
CA ASN A 348 3.31 10.72 -7.70
C ASN A 348 3.80 10.47 -9.14
N ALA A 349 3.11 9.56 -9.84
CA ALA A 349 3.37 9.19 -11.23
C ALA A 349 3.28 10.37 -12.21
N GLU A 350 2.36 11.31 -11.99
CA GLU A 350 2.21 12.50 -12.84
C GLU A 350 3.46 13.40 -12.76
N ALA A 351 3.96 13.65 -11.55
CA ALA A 351 5.16 14.44 -11.32
C ALA A 351 6.40 13.75 -11.91
N ALA A 352 6.55 12.44 -11.71
CA ALA A 352 7.63 11.65 -12.29
C ALA A 352 7.62 11.73 -13.82
N GLN A 353 6.46 11.54 -14.46
CA GLN A 353 6.33 11.59 -15.92
C GLN A 353 6.62 12.99 -16.48
N LYS A 354 6.13 14.05 -15.82
CA LYS A 354 6.40 15.44 -16.22
C LYS A 354 7.88 15.75 -16.17
N LEU A 355 8.54 15.45 -15.04
CA LEU A 355 9.97 15.71 -14.88
C LEU A 355 10.80 14.86 -15.85
N ALA A 356 10.50 13.56 -15.97
CA ALA A 356 11.15 12.70 -16.96
C ALA A 356 11.02 13.27 -18.38
N THR A 357 9.84 13.76 -18.77
CA THR A 357 9.63 14.31 -20.12
C THR A 357 10.38 15.63 -20.34
N SER A 358 10.37 16.52 -19.33
CA SER A 358 11.09 17.80 -19.38
C SER A 358 12.59 17.61 -19.52
N TYR A 359 13.19 16.74 -18.70
CA TYR A 359 14.64 16.58 -18.64
C TYR A 359 15.20 15.57 -19.64
N ARG A 360 14.38 14.65 -20.19
CA ARG A 360 14.82 13.70 -21.25
C ARG A 360 15.28 14.39 -22.54
N ARG A 361 14.81 15.62 -22.81
CA ARG A 361 15.23 16.43 -23.98
C ARG A 361 16.50 17.26 -23.72
N SER A 362 16.83 17.47 -22.45
CA SER A 362 17.91 18.33 -21.95
C SER A 362 19.24 17.61 -21.78
N LEU A 363 19.19 16.28 -21.69
CA LEU A 363 20.32 15.41 -21.45
C LEU A 363 21.30 15.42 -22.64
N ARG A 364 22.41 16.16 -22.49
CA ARG A 364 23.64 15.81 -23.20
C ARG A 364 23.99 14.35 -22.83
N HIS A 365 24.48 13.59 -23.81
CA HIS A 365 24.53 12.11 -23.89
C HIS A 365 25.16 11.30 -22.73
N GLU A 366 25.49 11.87 -21.58
CA GLU A 366 26.21 11.19 -20.49
C GLU A 366 25.53 11.25 -19.12
N ALA A 367 24.53 12.10 -18.90
CA ALA A 367 23.87 12.20 -17.60
C ALA A 367 22.75 11.14 -17.45
N VAL A 368 22.86 10.28 -16.44
CA VAL A 368 21.83 9.28 -16.09
C VAL A 368 20.91 9.89 -15.03
N MET A 369 19.69 10.24 -15.43
CA MET A 369 18.64 10.72 -14.52
C MET A 369 17.43 9.81 -14.58
N GLU A 370 17.03 9.26 -13.44
CA GLU A 370 15.83 8.44 -13.29
C GLU A 370 14.82 9.14 -12.38
N PHE A 371 13.55 9.17 -12.76
CA PHE A 371 12.47 9.74 -11.97
C PHE A 371 11.53 8.62 -11.55
N ILE A 372 11.50 8.34 -10.26
CA ILE A 372 10.67 7.28 -9.68
C ILE A 372 9.54 7.91 -8.89
N ALA A 373 8.33 7.38 -9.06
CA ALA A 373 7.19 7.79 -8.26
C ALA A 373 7.18 7.03 -6.93
N GLN A 374 6.68 7.67 -5.88
CA GLN A 374 6.16 6.92 -4.75
C GLN A 374 5.05 5.96 -5.22
N PRO A 375 4.90 4.79 -4.59
CA PRO A 375 3.86 3.81 -4.90
C PRO A 375 2.46 4.41 -4.91
#